data_AF-A0A517WZS1-F1
#
_entry.id   AF-A0A517WZS1-F1
#
_cell.length_a   1.000
_cell.length_b   1.000
_cell.length_c   1.000
_cell.angle_alpha   90.00
_cell.angle_beta   90.00
_cell.angle_gamma   90.00
#
_symmetry.space_group_name_H-M   'P 1'
#
loop_
_entity.id
_entity.type
_entity.pdbx_description
1 polymer ?
#
loop_
_entity_poly.entity_id
_entity_poly.type
_entity_poly.pdbx_seq_one_letter_code
_entity_poly.pdbx_strand_id
1 'polypeptide(L)'
;MTDKDDIALKPHKFNDNVKRNLMFHIWPKESARPVWMKFINNLKRDIEIFNHKRIVGIAHGTDTADPQEVKDLLKEYIEEFIVHENQKELGEVQTFPEMLEYVMNENPDEVTFYGHAKGVNHNPGTIAHAWADLMYEANVHYHKKVEFLLQRGFGLVGPFKHNSNRGHSDAWGGHGWHYSGTMFWFRNSEIWASNWRDILPIYHGVEAWPGRQLRSEYAACLFYEPRDSMYNSNQFRNLILPAWEKWKIENASYHYTRNQSLEFLPDH
;
A
#
# COMPACT_ATOMS: atom_id res chain seq x y z
N MET A 1 22.13 -11.58 28.51
CA MET A 1 22.25 -10.12 28.68
C MET A 1 22.70 -9.59 27.34
N THR A 2 21.76 -9.15 26.51
CA THR A 2 22.05 -8.49 25.24
C THR A 2 21.52 -7.09 25.39
N ASP A 3 22.40 -6.12 25.19
CA ASP A 3 22.14 -4.71 25.38
C ASP A 3 20.83 -4.30 24.75
N LYS A 4 19.98 -3.66 25.56
CA LYS A 4 18.93 -2.79 25.04
C LYS A 4 19.66 -1.57 24.50
N ASP A 5 20.22 -1.68 23.30
CA ASP A 5 20.49 -0.47 22.53
C ASP A 5 19.14 0.24 22.42
N ASP A 6 19.03 1.40 23.08
CA ASP A 6 17.87 2.26 22.95
C ASP A 6 17.65 2.51 21.46
N ILE A 7 16.57 1.95 20.92
CA ILE A 7 16.18 2.15 19.51
C ILE A 7 15.77 3.62 19.40
N ALA A 8 16.74 4.46 19.12
CA ALA A 8 16.52 5.87 18.85
C ALA A 8 16.14 6.02 17.38
N LEU A 9 14.82 6.07 17.11
CA LEU A 9 14.33 6.57 15.82
C LEU A 9 15.00 7.92 15.54
N LYS A 10 15.46 8.12 14.31
CA LYS A 10 16.10 9.36 13.88
C LYS A 10 15.06 10.21 13.15
N PRO A 11 14.46 11.22 13.78
CA PRO A 11 13.47 12.05 13.10
C PRO A 11 14.11 12.77 11.92
N HIS A 12 13.41 12.79 10.79
CA HIS A 12 13.79 13.57 9.60
C HIS A 12 12.58 14.39 9.19
N LYS A 13 12.65 15.71 9.40
CA LYS A 13 11.61 16.61 8.92
C LYS A 13 11.69 16.67 7.40
N PHE A 14 10.54 16.56 6.75
CA PHE A 14 10.48 16.77 5.32
C PHE A 14 10.73 18.24 5.00
N ASN A 15 11.36 18.49 3.85
CA ASN A 15 11.31 19.79 3.21
C ASN A 15 9.88 20.09 2.69
N ASP A 16 9.62 21.36 2.35
CA ASP A 16 8.27 21.85 1.98
C ASP A 16 7.63 21.10 0.78
N ASN A 17 8.42 20.37 -0.01
CA ASN A 17 7.96 19.64 -1.18
C ASN A 17 8.27 18.14 -1.10
N VAL A 18 7.55 17.42 -0.24
CA VAL A 18 7.58 15.94 -0.20
C VAL A 18 7.19 15.38 -1.56
N LYS A 19 8.05 14.52 -2.11
CA LYS A 19 7.77 13.77 -3.33
C LYS A 19 7.07 12.46 -2.95
N ARG A 20 5.88 12.25 -3.50
CA ARG A 20 5.05 11.07 -3.27
C ARG A 20 4.95 10.28 -4.55
N ASN A 21 5.58 9.11 -4.56
CA ASN A 21 5.48 8.16 -5.65
C ASN A 21 4.29 7.21 -5.44
N LEU A 22 3.81 6.65 -6.54
CA LEU A 22 2.80 5.60 -6.58
C LEU A 22 3.37 4.35 -7.25
N MET A 23 3.28 3.21 -6.56
CA MET A 23 3.36 1.88 -7.14
C MET A 23 2.00 1.22 -6.95
N PHE A 24 1.39 0.75 -8.03
CA PHE A 24 0.09 0.09 -7.93
C PHE A 24 0.00 -1.18 -8.76
N HIS A 25 -0.38 -2.29 -8.15
CA HIS A 25 -0.58 -3.56 -8.85
C HIS A 25 -2.06 -3.80 -9.19
N ILE A 26 -2.36 -4.19 -10.43
CA ILE A 26 -3.71 -4.50 -10.90
C ILE A 26 -3.72 -5.87 -11.57
N TRP A 27 -4.59 -6.75 -11.09
CA TRP A 27 -4.99 -7.96 -11.81
C TRP A 27 -6.46 -7.79 -12.26
N PRO A 28 -6.71 -7.37 -13.52
CA PRO A 28 -8.01 -6.90 -13.96
C PRO A 28 -8.90 -8.07 -14.37
N LYS A 29 -9.23 -8.96 -13.43
CA LYS A 29 -10.10 -10.11 -13.71
C LYS A 29 -11.47 -9.68 -14.21
N GLU A 30 -11.96 -10.31 -15.28
CA GLU A 30 -13.27 -9.96 -15.84
C GLU A 30 -14.40 -10.29 -14.85
N SER A 31 -14.30 -11.46 -14.22
CA SER A 31 -15.22 -11.88 -13.16
C SER A 31 -15.28 -10.94 -11.94
N ALA A 32 -14.27 -10.08 -11.77
CA ALA A 32 -14.20 -9.09 -10.69
C ALA A 32 -14.11 -7.64 -11.21
N ARG A 33 -14.62 -7.38 -12.43
CA ARG A 33 -14.56 -6.07 -13.09
C ARG A 33 -14.97 -4.87 -12.22
N PRO A 34 -16.11 -4.90 -11.50
CA PRO A 34 -16.48 -3.80 -10.62
C PRO A 34 -15.45 -3.50 -9.52
N VAL A 35 -14.69 -4.51 -9.08
CA VAL A 35 -13.72 -4.38 -7.98
C VAL A 35 -12.48 -3.64 -8.44
N TRP A 36 -11.84 -4.05 -9.54
CA TRP A 36 -10.64 -3.37 -10.00
C TRP A 36 -10.96 -2.01 -10.64
N MET A 37 -12.10 -1.85 -11.31
CA MET A 37 -12.57 -0.55 -11.80
C MET A 37 -12.78 0.48 -10.68
N LYS A 38 -13.21 0.04 -9.49
CA LYS A 38 -13.27 0.91 -8.31
C LYS A 38 -11.89 1.48 -7.98
N PHE A 39 -10.83 0.67 -8.06
CA PHE A 39 -9.46 1.15 -7.84
C PHE A 39 -8.97 2.08 -8.94
N ILE A 40 -9.31 1.83 -10.21
CA ILE A 40 -9.06 2.80 -11.30
C ILE A 40 -9.69 4.15 -10.97
N ASN A 41 -10.95 4.16 -10.55
CA ASN A 41 -11.67 5.40 -10.20
C ASN A 41 -11.08 6.09 -8.97
N ASN A 42 -10.69 5.31 -7.95
CA ASN A 42 -10.00 5.85 -6.77
C ASN A 42 -8.66 6.49 -7.15
N LEU A 43 -7.85 5.83 -7.99
CA LEU A 43 -6.58 6.37 -8.46
C LEU A 43 -6.79 7.67 -9.22
N LYS A 44 -7.73 7.73 -10.17
CA LYS A 44 -8.07 8.96 -10.90
C LYS A 44 -8.48 10.10 -9.96
N ARG A 45 -9.34 9.80 -8.98
CA ARG A 45 -9.83 10.79 -8.01
C ARG A 45 -8.70 11.40 -7.19
N ASP A 46 -7.76 10.57 -6.75
CA ASP A 46 -6.77 10.93 -5.74
C ASP A 46 -5.36 11.13 -6.30
N ILE A 47 -5.20 11.10 -7.63
CA ILE A 47 -3.89 11.06 -8.30
C ILE A 47 -2.98 12.23 -7.91
N GLU A 48 -3.56 13.40 -7.63
CA GLU A 48 -2.85 14.63 -7.25
C GLU A 48 -2.05 14.47 -5.94
N ILE A 49 -2.39 13.49 -5.11
CA ILE A 49 -1.61 13.15 -3.92
C ILE A 49 -0.22 12.66 -4.35
N PHE A 50 -0.15 11.85 -5.41
CA PHE A 50 1.07 11.27 -5.96
C PHE A 50 1.71 12.23 -6.97
N ASN A 51 2.50 13.17 -6.45
CA ASN A 51 3.04 14.31 -7.19
C ASN A 51 4.42 14.06 -7.83
N HIS A 52 4.90 12.82 -7.87
CA HIS A 52 6.18 12.47 -8.47
C HIS A 52 6.08 11.29 -9.45
N LYS A 53 6.73 10.16 -9.19
CA LYS A 53 6.74 9.00 -10.09
C LYS A 53 5.50 8.13 -9.88
N ARG A 54 4.79 7.72 -10.94
CA ARG A 54 3.62 6.85 -10.83
C ARG A 54 3.76 5.69 -11.82
N ILE A 55 3.71 4.48 -11.27
CA ILE A 55 3.84 3.24 -12.04
C ILE A 55 2.74 2.26 -11.68
N VAL A 56 2.23 1.57 -12.70
CA VAL A 56 1.23 0.51 -12.55
C VAL A 56 1.75 -0.82 -13.11
N GLY A 57 1.78 -1.84 -12.28
CA GLY A 57 1.99 -3.23 -12.70
C GLY A 57 0.66 -3.90 -13.05
N ILE A 58 0.58 -4.53 -14.23
CA ILE A 58 -0.62 -5.20 -14.73
C ILE A 58 -0.33 -6.69 -14.89
N ALA A 59 -1.08 -7.54 -14.18
CA ALA A 59 -1.10 -8.97 -14.40
C ALA A 59 -2.18 -9.35 -15.43
N HIS A 60 -1.90 -10.26 -16.37
CA HIS A 60 -2.90 -10.70 -17.37
C HIS A 60 -2.95 -12.22 -17.55
N GLY A 61 -4.03 -12.74 -18.12
CA GLY A 61 -4.24 -14.18 -18.35
C GLY A 61 -5.56 -14.47 -19.05
N THR A 62 -6.07 -15.69 -18.91
CA THR A 62 -7.27 -16.17 -19.62
C THR A 62 -8.61 -15.57 -19.15
N ASP A 63 -8.67 -15.02 -17.94
CA ASP A 63 -9.88 -14.38 -17.35
C ASP A 63 -9.59 -12.93 -16.94
N THR A 64 -8.86 -12.19 -17.77
CA THR A 64 -8.53 -10.78 -17.50
C THR A 64 -8.95 -9.88 -18.65
N ALA A 65 -9.33 -8.65 -18.33
CA ALA A 65 -9.41 -7.59 -19.31
C ALA A 65 -8.05 -7.42 -20.00
N ASP A 66 -8.07 -6.93 -21.25
CA ASP A 66 -6.86 -6.61 -21.99
C ASP A 66 -6.03 -5.57 -21.19
N PRO A 67 -4.72 -5.80 -20.96
CA PRO A 67 -3.85 -4.80 -20.34
C PRO A 67 -3.93 -3.42 -20.98
N GLN A 68 -4.19 -3.35 -22.28
CA GLN A 68 -4.37 -2.09 -23.00
C GLN A 68 -5.57 -1.30 -22.47
N GLU A 69 -6.63 -1.96 -22.01
CA GLU A 69 -7.78 -1.30 -21.39
C GLU A 69 -7.37 -0.53 -20.12
N VAL A 70 -6.59 -1.18 -19.24
CA VAL A 70 -6.09 -0.55 -18.01
C VAL A 70 -5.18 0.63 -18.33
N LYS A 71 -4.30 0.47 -19.34
CA LYS A 71 -3.43 1.55 -19.82
C LYS A 71 -4.24 2.73 -20.33
N ASP A 72 -5.22 2.49 -21.20
CA ASP A 72 -6.05 3.55 -21.77
C ASP A 72 -6.87 4.29 -20.72
N LEU A 73 -7.32 3.59 -19.68
CA LEU A 73 -8.00 4.21 -18.55
C LEU A 73 -7.06 5.10 -17.72
N LEU A 74 -5.75 4.85 -17.68
CA LEU A 74 -4.81 5.49 -16.77
C LEU A 74 -3.69 6.30 -17.43
N LYS A 75 -3.55 6.31 -18.76
CA LYS A 75 -2.42 6.92 -19.50
C LYS A 75 -2.24 8.42 -19.28
N GLU A 76 -3.28 9.15 -18.89
CA GLU A 76 -3.20 10.58 -18.55
C GLU A 76 -2.67 10.83 -17.13
N TYR A 77 -2.63 9.76 -16.32
CA TYR A 77 -2.40 9.81 -14.87
C TYR A 77 -1.15 9.06 -14.42
N ILE A 78 -0.63 8.16 -15.24
CA ILE A 78 0.44 7.22 -14.89
C ILE A 78 1.52 7.29 -15.98
N GLU A 79 2.78 7.43 -15.58
CA GLU A 79 3.90 7.53 -16.51
C GLU A 79 4.34 6.19 -17.07
N GLU A 80 4.30 5.12 -16.25
CA GLU A 80 4.90 3.83 -16.58
C GLU A 80 3.97 2.65 -16.31
N PHE A 81 4.03 1.64 -17.19
CA PHE A 81 3.22 0.44 -17.08
C PHE A 81 4.05 -0.82 -17.33
N ILE A 82 4.13 -1.70 -16.33
CA ILE A 82 4.72 -3.03 -16.46
C ILE A 82 3.59 -4.02 -16.72
N VAL A 83 3.77 -4.94 -17.67
CA VAL A 83 2.77 -5.97 -18.00
C VAL A 83 3.44 -7.34 -17.93
N HIS A 84 2.86 -8.24 -17.13
CA HIS A 84 3.32 -9.61 -16.99
C HIS A 84 2.16 -10.61 -17.03
N GLU A 85 2.41 -11.79 -17.61
CA GLU A 85 1.47 -12.90 -17.50
C GLU A 85 1.35 -13.32 -16.02
N ASN A 86 0.13 -13.52 -15.55
CA ASN A 86 -0.16 -13.83 -14.16
C ASN A 86 0.39 -15.20 -13.77
N GLN A 87 1.41 -15.22 -12.93
CA GLN A 87 1.96 -16.43 -12.32
C GLN A 87 1.34 -16.59 -10.93
N LYS A 88 0.45 -17.58 -10.78
CA LYS A 88 -0.34 -17.80 -9.56
C LYS A 88 0.54 -17.97 -8.32
N GLU A 89 1.73 -18.54 -8.49
CA GLU A 89 2.69 -18.79 -7.43
C GLU A 89 3.38 -17.52 -6.93
N LEU A 90 3.43 -16.46 -7.75
CA LEU A 90 4.08 -15.18 -7.43
C LEU A 90 3.09 -14.08 -7.05
N GLY A 91 1.89 -14.09 -7.64
CA GLY A 91 0.90 -13.02 -7.43
C GLY A 91 1.51 -11.64 -7.73
N GLU A 92 1.40 -10.72 -6.78
CA GLU A 92 1.89 -9.33 -6.91
C GLU A 92 3.41 -9.23 -7.14
N VAL A 93 4.18 -10.25 -6.70
CA VAL A 93 5.65 -10.27 -6.80
C VAL A 93 6.14 -10.14 -8.23
N GLN A 94 5.38 -10.58 -9.23
CA GLN A 94 5.81 -10.56 -10.62
C GLN A 94 6.12 -9.16 -11.16
N THR A 95 5.44 -8.12 -10.67
CA THR A 95 5.67 -6.73 -11.08
C THR A 95 6.46 -5.91 -10.05
N PHE A 96 6.54 -6.41 -8.82
CA PHE A 96 7.03 -5.63 -7.67
C PHE A 96 8.51 -5.20 -7.78
N PRO A 97 9.47 -6.07 -8.20
CA PRO A 97 10.87 -5.68 -8.38
C PRO A 97 11.06 -4.53 -9.36
N GLU A 98 10.44 -4.61 -10.54
CA GLU A 98 10.56 -3.56 -11.57
C GLU A 98 9.91 -2.25 -11.12
N MET A 99 8.80 -2.31 -10.37
CA MET A 99 8.22 -1.11 -9.77
C MET A 99 9.16 -0.47 -8.74
N LEU A 100 9.84 -1.27 -7.91
CA LEU A 100 10.85 -0.75 -6.98
C LEU A 100 12.03 -0.11 -7.72
N GLU A 101 12.49 -0.71 -8.82
CA GLU A 101 13.54 -0.12 -9.66
C GLU A 101 13.13 1.25 -10.23
N TYR A 102 11.88 1.36 -10.68
CA TYR A 102 11.35 2.62 -11.22
C TYR A 102 11.34 3.76 -10.19
N VAL A 103 10.89 3.49 -8.97
CA VAL A 103 10.84 4.48 -7.89
C VAL A 103 12.18 4.66 -7.15
N MET A 104 13.25 4.03 -7.62
CA MET A 104 14.57 4.12 -7.00
C MET A 104 15.04 5.56 -6.76
N ASN A 105 15.30 5.86 -5.48
CA ASN A 105 15.87 7.13 -5.05
C ASN A 105 16.42 7.04 -3.61
N GLU A 106 17.49 7.77 -3.32
CA GLU A 106 18.07 7.89 -1.97
C GLU A 106 17.69 9.21 -1.28
N ASN A 107 16.86 10.05 -1.90
CA ASN A 107 16.39 11.30 -1.32
C ASN A 107 15.52 11.01 -0.09
N PRO A 108 15.86 11.56 1.09
CA PRO A 108 15.04 11.37 2.27
C PRO A 108 13.66 12.02 2.15
N ASP A 109 13.45 13.03 1.31
CA ASP A 109 12.14 13.67 1.11
C ASP A 109 11.25 12.99 0.06
N GLU A 110 11.64 11.80 -0.38
CA GLU A 110 10.87 10.98 -1.31
C GLU A 110 10.30 9.76 -0.59
N VAL A 111 9.00 9.56 -0.77
CA VAL A 111 8.23 8.47 -0.17
C VAL A 111 7.39 7.81 -1.23
N THR A 112 7.18 6.51 -1.09
CA THR A 112 6.42 5.74 -2.07
C THR A 112 5.30 4.99 -1.40
N PHE A 113 4.11 5.10 -1.98
CA PHE A 113 2.98 4.25 -1.65
C PHE A 113 2.99 3.01 -2.52
N TYR A 114 2.83 1.84 -1.92
CA TYR A 114 2.46 0.62 -2.59
C TYR A 114 1.00 0.27 -2.28
N GLY A 115 0.23 -0.01 -3.33
CA GLY A 115 -1.11 -0.57 -3.21
C GLY A 115 -1.45 -1.54 -4.33
N HIS A 116 -2.62 -2.17 -4.22
CA HIS A 116 -3.11 -3.08 -5.25
C HIS A 116 -4.64 -3.15 -5.28
N ALA A 117 -5.18 -3.70 -6.36
CA ALA A 117 -6.61 -3.96 -6.52
C ALA A 117 -7.08 -5.16 -5.66
N LYS A 118 -6.95 -5.05 -4.33
CA LYS A 118 -7.38 -6.09 -3.40
C LYS A 118 -8.88 -6.37 -3.54
N GLY A 119 -9.24 -7.65 -3.48
CA GLY A 119 -10.64 -8.09 -3.56
C GLY A 119 -10.97 -8.81 -4.86
N VAL A 120 -10.12 -8.73 -5.89
CA VAL A 120 -10.37 -9.35 -7.22
C VAL A 120 -10.49 -10.89 -7.19
N ASN A 121 -10.00 -11.53 -6.13
CA ASN A 121 -10.16 -12.97 -5.89
C ASN A 121 -11.32 -13.34 -4.97
N HIS A 122 -12.13 -12.36 -4.56
CA HIS A 122 -13.21 -12.59 -3.62
C HIS A 122 -14.56 -12.25 -4.23
N ASN A 123 -15.56 -13.06 -3.87
CA ASN A 123 -16.94 -12.80 -4.27
C ASN A 123 -17.41 -11.41 -3.79
N PRO A 124 -18.37 -10.79 -4.49
CA PRO A 124 -19.03 -9.58 -4.03
C PRO A 124 -19.57 -9.73 -2.60
N GLY A 125 -19.52 -8.65 -1.82
CA GLY A 125 -20.07 -8.62 -0.45
C GLY A 125 -19.20 -9.30 0.64
N THR A 126 -18.06 -9.89 0.27
CA THR A 126 -17.08 -10.34 1.27
C THR A 126 -16.44 -9.15 2.01
N ILE A 127 -15.94 -9.39 3.23
CA ILE A 127 -15.26 -8.35 4.02
C ILE A 127 -14.00 -7.82 3.34
N ALA A 128 -13.47 -8.52 2.33
CA ALA A 128 -12.21 -8.17 1.68
C ALA A 128 -12.34 -6.84 0.95
N HIS A 129 -13.55 -6.54 0.45
CA HIS A 129 -13.85 -5.27 -0.21
C HIS A 129 -13.86 -4.10 0.78
N ALA A 130 -14.56 -4.25 1.92
CA ALA A 130 -14.59 -3.23 2.96
C ALA A 130 -13.21 -3.03 3.61
N TRP A 131 -12.45 -4.11 3.78
CA TRP A 131 -11.07 -4.06 4.22
C TRP A 131 -10.17 -3.31 3.22
N ALA A 132 -10.31 -3.60 1.94
CA ALA A 132 -9.55 -2.91 0.89
C ALA A 132 -9.88 -1.41 0.83
N ASP A 133 -11.16 -1.04 0.97
CA ASP A 133 -11.59 0.37 1.04
C ASP A 133 -10.98 1.09 2.22
N LEU A 134 -11.01 0.47 3.41
CA LEU A 134 -10.43 1.05 4.62
C LEU A 134 -8.91 1.23 4.48
N MET A 135 -8.19 0.24 3.96
CA MET A 135 -6.74 0.36 3.74
C MET A 135 -6.39 1.49 2.77
N TYR A 136 -7.15 1.61 1.70
CA TYR A 136 -6.95 2.67 0.72
C TYR A 136 -7.24 4.03 1.35
N GLU A 137 -8.38 4.19 2.03
CA GLU A 137 -8.77 5.42 2.73
C GLU A 137 -7.70 5.83 3.75
N ALA A 138 -7.26 4.91 4.61
CA ALA A 138 -6.22 5.17 5.61
C ALA A 138 -4.92 5.64 4.98
N ASN A 139 -4.40 4.94 3.97
CA ASN A 139 -3.12 5.30 3.36
C ASN A 139 -3.18 6.57 2.52
N VAL A 140 -4.27 6.79 1.77
CA VAL A 140 -4.36 7.82 0.74
C VAL A 140 -5.03 9.08 1.28
N HIS A 141 -6.22 8.95 1.87
CA HIS A 141 -6.95 10.11 2.40
C HIS A 141 -6.35 10.65 3.70
N TYR A 142 -5.56 9.85 4.42
CA TYR A 142 -4.79 10.30 5.59
C TYR A 142 -3.27 10.29 5.34
N HIS A 143 -2.82 10.50 4.09
CA HIS A 143 -1.38 10.53 3.77
C HIS A 143 -0.59 11.58 4.58
N LYS A 144 -1.22 12.65 5.08
CA LYS A 144 -0.58 13.60 6.00
C LYS A 144 -0.24 12.98 7.35
N LYS A 145 -1.04 12.02 7.83
CA LYS A 145 -0.70 11.23 9.03
C LYS A 145 0.47 10.29 8.75
N VAL A 146 0.51 9.71 7.56
CA VAL A 146 1.64 8.91 7.09
C VAL A 146 2.92 9.74 7.09
N GLU A 147 2.88 10.92 6.47
CA GLU A 147 4.03 11.85 6.46
C GLU A 147 4.47 12.22 7.87
N PHE A 148 3.52 12.51 8.76
CA PHE A 148 3.82 12.79 10.16
C PHE A 148 4.59 11.63 10.80
N LEU A 149 4.14 10.38 10.61
CA LEU A 149 4.82 9.19 11.15
C LEU A 149 6.21 9.02 10.53
N LEU A 150 6.34 9.11 9.21
CA LEU A 150 7.65 9.03 8.55
C LEU A 150 8.61 10.09 9.11
N GLN A 151 8.15 11.32 9.38
CA GLN A 151 8.98 12.38 9.97
C GLN A 151 9.46 12.09 11.39
N ARG A 152 8.78 11.19 12.12
CA ARG A 152 9.22 10.71 13.43
C ARG A 152 10.38 9.71 13.35
N GLY A 153 10.81 9.34 12.15
CA GLY A 153 11.92 8.42 11.90
C GLY A 153 11.50 6.99 11.59
N PHE A 154 10.20 6.74 11.37
CA PHE A 154 9.74 5.45 10.85
C PHE A 154 10.11 5.35 9.35
N GLY A 155 10.57 4.18 8.91
CA GLY A 155 10.90 3.92 7.51
C GLY A 155 9.73 3.32 6.72
N LEU A 156 8.77 2.69 7.40
CA LEU A 156 7.58 2.05 6.84
C LEU A 156 6.33 2.44 7.64
N VAL A 157 5.22 2.67 6.96
CA VAL A 157 3.94 3.04 7.58
C VAL A 157 2.79 2.40 6.80
N GLY A 158 1.84 1.77 7.49
CA GLY A 158 0.65 1.19 6.88
C GLY A 158 -0.38 0.78 7.94
N PRO A 159 -1.65 0.58 7.57
CA PRO A 159 -2.67 0.05 8.45
C PRO A 159 -2.47 -1.45 8.67
N PHE A 160 -3.10 -2.00 9.70
CA PHE A 160 -3.15 -3.44 9.95
C PHE A 160 -1.78 -4.09 10.11
N LYS A 161 -0.87 -3.40 10.82
CA LYS A 161 0.43 -3.96 11.18
C LYS A 161 0.21 -5.17 12.09
N HIS A 162 0.64 -6.34 11.63
CA HIS A 162 0.49 -7.59 12.35
C HIS A 162 1.88 -8.09 12.80
N ASN A 163 2.09 -8.15 14.12
CA ASN A 163 3.29 -8.75 14.71
C ASN A 163 3.02 -10.23 14.95
N SER A 164 3.72 -11.09 14.21
CA SER A 164 3.47 -12.53 14.19
C SER A 164 4.56 -13.30 14.93
N ASN A 165 4.72 -13.03 16.23
CA ASN A 165 5.32 -14.03 17.13
C ASN A 165 4.48 -15.33 17.23
N ARG A 166 3.37 -15.44 16.48
CA ARG A 166 2.47 -16.60 16.41
C ARG A 166 1.85 -16.69 15.01
N GLY A 167 2.25 -17.68 14.20
CA GLY A 167 1.36 -18.29 13.21
C GLY A 167 1.80 -18.30 11.75
N HIS A 168 2.41 -17.24 11.22
CA HIS A 168 2.74 -17.16 9.78
C HIS A 168 4.13 -16.62 9.43
N SER A 169 4.74 -15.74 10.23
CA SER A 169 5.98 -15.07 9.82
C SER A 169 7.27 -15.83 10.11
N ASP A 170 7.28 -16.79 11.04
CA ASP A 170 8.48 -17.64 11.22
C ASP A 170 8.77 -18.44 9.94
N ALA A 171 7.71 -18.76 9.17
CA ALA A 171 7.79 -19.43 7.88
C ALA A 171 8.16 -18.48 6.72
N TRP A 172 8.02 -17.17 6.89
CA TRP A 172 8.34 -16.15 5.86
C TRP A 172 9.74 -15.53 6.06
N GLY A 173 10.44 -15.88 7.14
CA GLY A 173 11.73 -15.28 7.50
C GLY A 173 11.64 -13.78 7.80
N GLY A 174 12.79 -13.14 8.01
CA GLY A 174 12.85 -11.71 8.35
C GLY A 174 12.52 -11.41 9.82
N HIS A 175 11.93 -10.25 10.09
CA HIS A 175 11.69 -9.72 11.44
C HIS A 175 10.30 -10.03 12.01
N GLY A 176 9.56 -10.98 11.43
CA GLY A 176 8.38 -11.53 12.09
C GLY A 176 7.12 -10.66 12.04
N TRP A 177 7.00 -9.72 11.10
CA TRP A 177 5.84 -8.81 10.99
C TRP A 177 5.50 -8.45 9.53
N HIS A 178 4.28 -7.99 9.30
CA HIS A 178 3.82 -7.48 7.99
C HIS A 178 2.66 -6.49 8.14
N TYR A 179 2.26 -5.84 7.05
CA TYR A 179 0.98 -5.12 6.96
C TYR A 179 -0.04 -6.02 6.28
N SER A 180 -1.03 -6.50 7.04
CA SER A 180 -2.04 -7.40 6.47
C SER A 180 -2.78 -6.68 5.33
N GLY A 181 -2.83 -7.33 4.16
CA GLY A 181 -3.52 -6.80 2.99
C GLY A 181 -2.69 -5.93 2.05
N THR A 182 -1.39 -5.77 2.33
CA THR A 182 -0.38 -5.29 1.36
C THR A 182 -0.61 -3.86 0.83
N MET A 183 -0.93 -2.91 1.72
CA MET A 183 -0.91 -1.48 1.38
C MET A 183 -0.08 -0.72 2.41
N PHE A 184 0.99 -0.07 1.97
CA PHE A 184 1.92 0.63 2.85
C PHE A 184 2.69 1.71 2.12
N TRP A 185 3.23 2.64 2.89
CA TRP A 185 4.19 3.63 2.48
C TRP A 185 5.57 3.29 3.01
N PHE A 186 6.61 3.66 2.26
CA PHE A 186 7.98 3.64 2.73
C PHE A 186 8.72 4.93 2.40
N ARG A 187 9.71 5.27 3.23
CA ARG A 187 10.69 6.31 2.94
C ARG A 187 11.76 5.74 2.03
N ASN A 188 12.03 6.41 0.91
CA ASN A 188 12.92 5.84 -0.08
C ASN A 188 14.35 5.68 0.46
N SER A 189 15.01 6.73 0.94
CA SER A 189 16.34 6.59 1.56
C SER A 189 16.56 5.39 2.52
N GLU A 190 15.57 5.01 3.33
CA GLU A 190 15.65 3.86 4.27
C GLU A 190 15.64 2.50 3.56
N ILE A 191 14.81 2.35 2.53
CA ILE A 191 14.70 1.09 1.77
C ILE A 191 15.95 0.86 0.92
N TRP A 192 16.49 1.90 0.29
CA TRP A 192 17.65 1.72 -0.59
C TRP A 192 18.96 1.57 0.18
N ALA A 193 18.98 1.92 1.47
CA ALA A 193 20.04 1.55 2.39
C ALA A 193 19.98 0.08 2.85
N SER A 194 18.88 -0.65 2.59
CA SER A 194 18.71 -2.07 2.91
C SER A 194 18.94 -2.98 1.69
N ASN A 195 18.87 -4.30 1.89
CA ASN A 195 18.79 -5.26 0.79
C ASN A 195 17.37 -5.30 0.21
N TRP A 196 16.94 -4.22 -0.44
CA TRP A 196 15.58 -4.05 -0.94
C TRP A 196 15.12 -5.15 -1.92
N ARG A 197 16.07 -5.83 -2.58
CA ARG A 197 15.81 -6.99 -3.46
C ARG A 197 15.47 -8.28 -2.71
N ASP A 198 15.50 -8.27 -1.37
CA ASP A 198 15.09 -9.40 -0.54
C ASP A 198 13.56 -9.60 -0.54
N ILE A 199 13.05 -10.04 -1.69
CA ILE A 199 11.64 -10.31 -1.98
C ILE A 199 11.49 -11.83 -2.09
N LEU A 200 10.57 -12.41 -1.33
CA LEU A 200 10.30 -13.85 -1.46
C LEU A 200 9.59 -14.14 -2.78
N PRO A 201 10.02 -15.14 -3.56
CA PRO A 201 9.38 -15.54 -4.81
C PRO A 201 8.14 -16.41 -4.56
N ILE A 202 7.19 -15.90 -3.77
CA ILE A 202 5.93 -16.57 -3.41
C ILE A 202 4.77 -15.58 -3.46
N TYR A 203 3.53 -16.08 -3.48
CA TYR A 203 2.31 -15.27 -3.59
C TYR A 203 2.20 -14.14 -2.56
N HIS A 204 2.67 -14.38 -1.33
CA HIS A 204 2.68 -13.41 -0.22
C HIS A 204 3.98 -12.60 -0.13
N GLY A 205 4.84 -12.62 -1.15
CA GLY A 205 6.18 -12.03 -1.08
C GLY A 205 6.17 -10.52 -0.87
N VAL A 206 5.22 -9.79 -1.47
CA VAL A 206 5.06 -8.35 -1.25
C VAL A 206 4.51 -8.04 0.14
N GLU A 207 3.59 -8.87 0.65
CA GLU A 207 3.05 -8.74 2.01
C GLU A 207 4.14 -8.95 3.07
N ALA A 208 5.03 -9.92 2.86
CA ALA A 208 6.15 -10.19 3.74
C ALA A 208 7.29 -9.15 3.64
N TRP A 209 7.41 -8.46 2.50
CA TRP A 209 8.56 -7.59 2.19
C TRP A 209 8.85 -6.51 3.25
N PRO A 210 7.88 -5.75 3.80
CA PRO A 210 8.13 -4.79 4.87
C PRO A 210 8.91 -5.37 6.06
N GLY A 211 8.53 -6.56 6.51
CA GLY A 211 9.18 -7.27 7.63
C GLY A 211 10.55 -7.84 7.31
N ARG A 212 10.92 -7.90 6.02
CA ARG A 212 12.26 -8.28 5.58
C ARG A 212 13.18 -7.07 5.44
N GLN A 213 12.62 -5.88 5.21
CA GLN A 213 13.41 -4.65 5.05
C GLN A 213 13.77 -4.00 6.39
N LEU A 214 12.79 -3.87 7.29
CA LEU A 214 13.01 -3.18 8.56
C LEU A 214 12.44 -4.00 9.72
N ARG A 215 13.07 -3.87 10.89
CA ARG A 215 12.49 -4.43 12.13
C ARG A 215 11.19 -3.72 12.48
N SER A 216 10.33 -4.41 13.22
CA SER A 216 9.00 -3.90 13.59
C SER A 216 9.08 -2.53 14.29
N GLU A 217 10.12 -2.28 15.08
CA GLU A 217 10.28 -1.02 15.82
C GLU A 217 10.55 0.19 14.91
N TYR A 218 11.02 -0.03 13.67
CA TYR A 218 11.23 1.00 12.65
C TYR A 218 10.02 1.19 11.71
N ALA A 219 8.92 0.49 11.98
CA ALA A 219 7.69 0.57 11.21
C ALA A 219 6.49 0.99 12.07
N ALA A 220 5.71 1.97 11.60
CA ALA A 220 4.53 2.43 12.32
C ALA A 220 3.26 1.71 11.86
N CYS A 221 2.34 1.46 12.80
CA CYS A 221 0.97 1.12 12.46
C CYS A 221 0.16 2.42 12.31
N LEU A 222 -0.42 2.64 11.13
CA LEU A 222 -1.28 3.80 10.85
C LEU A 222 -2.64 3.66 11.55
N PHE A 223 -3.20 2.47 11.46
CA PHE A 223 -4.49 2.12 12.04
C PHE A 223 -4.56 0.63 12.34
N TYR A 224 -4.88 0.32 13.61
CA TYR A 224 -5.23 -0.99 14.15
C TYR A 224 -4.17 -2.10 13.99
N GLU A 225 -3.79 -2.74 15.10
CA GLU A 225 -2.92 -3.93 15.07
C GLU A 225 -3.78 -5.19 15.30
N PRO A 226 -4.13 -5.94 14.24
CA PRO A 226 -4.96 -7.13 14.39
C PRO A 226 -4.24 -8.20 15.21
N ARG A 227 -5.03 -8.91 16.04
CA ARG A 227 -4.57 -10.07 16.85
C ARG A 227 -4.97 -11.42 16.26
N ASP A 228 -5.78 -11.40 15.20
CA ASP A 228 -6.37 -12.56 14.54
C ASP A 228 -6.54 -12.21 13.05
N SER A 229 -6.96 -13.18 12.25
CA SER A 229 -7.18 -13.03 10.82
C SER A 229 -8.14 -11.87 10.50
N MET A 230 -7.71 -10.98 9.60
CA MET A 230 -8.54 -9.92 9.03
C MET A 230 -9.76 -10.46 8.26
N TYR A 231 -9.81 -11.77 7.99
CA TYR A 231 -10.97 -12.43 7.40
C TYR A 231 -12.07 -12.80 8.41
N ASN A 232 -11.84 -12.60 9.71
CA ASN A 232 -12.86 -12.78 10.73
C ASN A 232 -13.92 -11.67 10.63
N SER A 233 -15.04 -11.97 9.97
CA SER A 233 -16.09 -11.00 9.67
C SER A 233 -16.74 -10.39 10.92
N ASN A 234 -16.82 -11.14 12.02
CA ASN A 234 -17.34 -10.65 13.28
C ASN A 234 -16.39 -9.64 13.91
N GLN A 235 -15.09 -9.93 13.93
CA GLN A 235 -14.08 -8.97 14.39
C GLN A 235 -14.09 -7.71 13.52
N PHE A 236 -14.15 -7.88 12.19
CA PHE A 236 -14.13 -6.76 11.27
C PHE A 236 -15.33 -5.83 11.47
N ARG A 237 -16.54 -6.39 11.53
CA ARG A 237 -17.78 -5.61 11.67
C ARG A 237 -17.97 -5.00 13.05
N ASN A 238 -17.64 -5.73 14.11
CA ASN A 238 -17.98 -5.32 15.47
C ASN A 238 -16.87 -4.59 16.20
N LEU A 239 -15.61 -4.71 15.73
CA LEU A 239 -14.46 -4.08 16.38
C LEU A 239 -13.73 -3.12 15.44
N ILE A 240 -13.36 -3.58 14.23
CA ILE A 240 -12.52 -2.78 13.33
C ILE A 240 -13.29 -1.61 12.74
N LEU A 241 -14.50 -1.82 12.19
CA LEU A 241 -15.31 -0.74 11.61
C LEU A 241 -15.68 0.35 12.64
N PRO A 242 -16.17 0.03 13.85
CA PRO A 242 -16.42 1.05 14.87
C PRO A 242 -15.15 1.79 15.30
N ALA A 243 -14.03 1.07 15.43
CA ALA A 243 -12.75 1.69 15.74
C ALA A 243 -12.28 2.62 14.61
N TRP A 244 -12.57 2.28 13.36
CA TRP A 244 -12.25 3.12 12.19
C TRP A 244 -13.02 4.44 12.23
N GLU A 245 -14.33 4.39 12.43
CA GLU A 245 -15.15 5.62 12.52
C GLU A 245 -14.67 6.55 13.63
N LYS A 246 -14.33 6.00 14.80
CA LYS A 246 -13.74 6.78 15.89
C LYS A 246 -12.38 7.36 15.50
N TRP A 247 -11.50 6.54 14.90
CA TRP A 247 -10.16 6.97 14.49
C TRP A 247 -10.22 8.10 13.46
N LYS A 248 -11.18 8.08 12.52
CA LYS A 248 -11.39 9.16 11.55
C LYS A 248 -11.70 10.50 12.23
N ILE A 249 -12.57 10.50 13.24
CA ILE A 249 -12.89 11.71 14.02
C ILE A 249 -11.63 12.22 14.72
N GLU A 250 -10.86 11.34 15.36
CA GLU A 250 -9.64 11.70 16.10
C GLU A 250 -8.50 12.20 15.20
N ASN A 251 -8.50 11.80 13.92
CA ASN A 251 -7.46 12.15 12.95
C ASN A 251 -7.98 13.05 11.82
N ALA A 252 -9.14 13.68 11.99
CA ALA A 252 -9.77 14.52 10.97
C ALA A 252 -8.86 15.65 10.46
N SER A 253 -7.95 16.15 11.29
CA SER A 253 -6.96 17.17 10.90
C SER A 253 -5.94 16.70 9.87
N TYR A 254 -5.78 15.38 9.70
CA TYR A 254 -4.91 14.78 8.69
C TYR A 254 -5.66 14.37 7.42
N HIS A 255 -6.99 14.45 7.43
CA HIS A 255 -7.80 14.03 6.29
C HIS A 255 -7.62 15.02 5.13
N TYR A 256 -7.27 14.48 3.97
CA TYR A 256 -7.19 15.22 2.73
C TYR A 256 -8.58 15.38 2.13
N THR A 257 -9.10 16.60 2.13
CA THR A 257 -10.23 16.98 1.28
C THR A 257 -9.70 17.64 0.03
N ARG A 258 -9.99 17.08 -1.15
CA ARG A 258 -9.74 17.77 -2.40
C ARG A 258 -10.49 19.11 -2.37
N ASN A 259 -9.81 20.22 -2.64
CA ASN A 259 -10.50 21.47 -2.90
C ASN A 259 -11.39 21.24 -4.14
N GLN A 260 -12.70 21.40 -4.01
CA GLN A 260 -13.69 21.19 -5.08
C GLN A 260 -13.55 22.16 -6.28
N SER A 261 -12.46 22.91 -6.39
CA SER A 261 -12.27 23.98 -7.39
C SER A 261 -11.78 23.50 -8.76
N LEU A 262 -11.90 22.21 -9.09
CA LEU A 262 -11.54 21.66 -10.41
C LEU A 262 -12.68 20.89 -11.10
N GLU A 263 -13.92 21.11 -10.71
CA GLU A 263 -15.07 20.78 -11.56
C GLU A 263 -15.25 21.89 -12.60
N PHE A 264 -14.57 21.79 -13.75
CA PHE A 264 -15.06 22.21 -15.07
C PHE A 264 -14.03 21.74 -16.11
N LEU A 265 -14.23 20.53 -16.63
CA LEU A 265 -13.88 20.26 -18.02
C LEU A 265 -15.21 19.97 -18.73
N PRO A 266 -15.60 20.79 -19.72
CA PRO A 266 -16.84 20.56 -20.47
C PRO A 266 -16.68 19.34 -21.37
N ASP A 267 -17.73 18.52 -21.43
CA ASP A 267 -17.85 17.43 -22.38
C ASP A 267 -17.68 17.96 -23.81
N HIS A 268 -16.68 17.44 -24.52
CA HIS A 268 -16.54 17.52 -25.97
C HIS A 268 -16.33 16.12 -26.54
#